data_AF-A0A961P242-F1
#
_entry.id   AF-A0A961P242-F1
#
_cell.length_a   1.000
_cell.length_b   1.000
_cell.length_c   1.000
_cell.angle_alpha   90.00
_cell.angle_beta   90.00
_cell.angle_gamma   90.00
#
_symmetry.space_group_name_H-M   'P 1'
#
loop_
_entity.id
_entity.type
_entity.pdbx_description
1 polymer ?
#
loop_
_entity_poly.entity_id
_entity_poly.type
_entity_poly.pdbx_seq_one_letter_code
_entity_poly.pdbx_strand_id
1 'polypeptide(L)'
;LYFNAGWFFGSDPARFGQRFLDIALSVRDDPPDALALQVLDPWLDQIALPLAIHGLGGGRPGPELAGLDGDVTCHWRVLPLAYARESDRAIEAIEAAAAPNRVKKVLRDYEPMRRMIYQGRGQKVRALFDRADLPRTEQAIRNRIKRAGYWMR
;
A
#
# COMPACT_ATOMS: atom_id res chain seq x y z
N LEU A 1 -0.73 14.48 -16.79
CA LEU A 1 -0.65 14.10 -15.37
C LEU A 1 -0.29 12.63 -15.30
N TYR A 2 0.73 12.24 -14.53
CA TYR A 2 1.11 10.85 -14.32
C TYR A 2 0.79 10.50 -12.86
N PHE A 3 0.04 9.43 -12.63
CA PHE A 3 -0.34 8.97 -11.29
C PHE A 3 0.29 7.59 -11.05
N ASN A 4 1.12 7.48 -10.03
CA ASN A 4 1.39 6.22 -9.35
C ASN A 4 0.19 6.01 -8.41
N ALA A 5 -0.58 4.93 -8.60
CA ALA A 5 -1.85 4.73 -7.89
C ALA A 5 -1.65 4.37 -6.41
N GLY A 6 -1.26 5.34 -5.59
CA GLY A 6 -1.26 5.24 -4.13
C GLY A 6 -2.67 5.38 -3.55
N TRP A 7 -3.38 6.45 -3.95
CA TRP A 7 -4.77 6.74 -3.54
C TRP A 7 -5.44 7.71 -4.53
N PHE A 8 -6.78 7.69 -4.57
CA PHE A 8 -7.61 8.73 -5.19
C PHE A 8 -9.00 8.73 -4.53
N PHE A 9 -9.73 9.84 -4.64
CA PHE A 9 -11.12 9.93 -4.18
C PHE A 9 -12.06 10.14 -5.36
N GLY A 10 -13.26 9.59 -5.24
CA GLY A 10 -14.34 9.78 -6.18
C GLY A 10 -15.69 9.68 -5.47
N SER A 11 -16.69 10.35 -6.02
CA SER A 11 -18.04 10.36 -5.46
C SER A 11 -18.83 9.08 -5.72
N ASP A 12 -18.48 8.35 -6.80
CA ASP A 12 -19.19 7.15 -7.24
C ASP A 12 -18.20 6.10 -7.79
N PRO A 13 -17.99 4.99 -7.07
CA PRO A 13 -17.08 3.93 -7.50
C PRO A 13 -17.58 3.17 -8.73
N ALA A 14 -18.90 3.05 -8.94
CA ALA A 14 -19.45 2.34 -10.10
C ALA A 14 -19.24 3.15 -11.38
N ARG A 15 -19.54 4.46 -11.33
CA ARG A 15 -19.27 5.36 -12.45
C ARG A 15 -17.79 5.44 -12.78
N PHE A 16 -16.92 5.50 -11.76
CA PHE A 16 -15.48 5.45 -11.96
C PHE A 16 -15.05 4.14 -12.62
N GLY A 17 -15.52 3.00 -12.11
CA GLY A 17 -15.19 1.68 -12.64
C GLY A 17 -15.57 1.53 -14.11
N GLN A 18 -16.77 1.98 -14.49
CA GLN A 18 -17.21 1.96 -15.90
C GLN A 18 -16.30 2.83 -16.77
N ARG A 19 -16.05 4.08 -16.36
CA ARG A 19 -15.22 5.01 -17.14
C ARG A 19 -13.79 4.51 -17.30
N PHE A 20 -13.22 3.94 -16.24
CA PHE A 20 -11.88 3.36 -16.27
C PHE A 20 -11.82 2.15 -17.21
N LEU A 21 -12.82 1.26 -17.14
CA LEU A 21 -12.92 0.10 -18.01
C LEU A 21 -13.02 0.50 -19.49
N ASP A 22 -13.92 1.43 -19.82
CA ASP A 22 -14.12 1.91 -21.19
C ASP A 22 -12.81 2.46 -21.79
N ILE A 23 -12.08 3.26 -21.00
CA ILE A 23 -10.79 3.83 -21.42
C ILE A 23 -9.73 2.75 -21.55
N ALA A 24 -9.61 1.84 -20.58
CA ALA A 24 -8.61 0.77 -20.62
C ALA A 24 -8.82 -0.16 -21.83
N LEU A 25 -10.08 -0.50 -22.15
CA LEU A 25 -10.42 -1.28 -23.33
C LEU A 25 -10.10 -0.54 -24.62
N SER A 26 -10.46 0.74 -24.72
CA SER A 26 -10.13 1.56 -25.89
C SER A 26 -8.62 1.65 -26.12
N VAL A 27 -7.82 1.91 -25.09
CA VAL A 27 -6.35 1.98 -25.19
C VAL A 27 -5.74 0.62 -25.55
N ARG A 28 -6.28 -0.48 -25.05
CA ARG A 28 -5.76 -1.83 -25.30
C ARG A 28 -6.11 -2.33 -26.70
N ASP A 29 -7.36 -2.14 -27.12
CA ASP A 29 -7.92 -2.76 -28.32
C ASP A 29 -7.77 -1.87 -29.56
N ASP A 30 -7.72 -0.55 -29.38
CA ASP A 30 -7.56 0.46 -30.46
C ASP A 30 -6.65 1.62 -30.00
N PRO A 31 -5.35 1.35 -29.75
CA PRO A 31 -4.43 2.37 -29.28
C PRO A 31 -4.22 3.46 -30.34
N PRO A 32 -4.15 4.75 -29.97
CA PRO A 32 -3.76 5.80 -30.89
C PRO A 32 -2.34 5.57 -31.42
N ASP A 33 -2.02 6.11 -32.60
CA ASP A 33 -0.71 5.96 -33.26
C ASP A 33 0.49 6.27 -32.34
N ALA A 34 0.33 7.25 -31.44
CA ALA A 34 1.35 7.62 -30.46
C ALA A 34 1.73 6.47 -29.49
N LEU A 35 0.85 5.48 -29.31
CA LEU A 35 1.05 4.29 -28.49
C LEU A 35 1.38 3.03 -29.31
N ALA A 36 1.45 3.09 -30.64
CA ALA A 36 1.58 1.92 -31.51
C ALA A 36 2.83 1.05 -31.24
N LEU A 37 3.90 1.64 -30.69
CA LEU A 37 5.15 0.94 -30.33
C LEU A 37 5.39 0.87 -28.82
N GLN A 38 4.39 1.23 -28.01
CA GLN A 38 4.51 1.22 -26.55
C GLN A 38 4.07 -0.14 -25.98
N VAL A 39 4.80 -0.61 -24.98
CA VAL A 39 4.39 -1.81 -24.23
C VAL A 39 3.32 -1.39 -23.23
N LEU A 40 2.11 -1.95 -23.36
CA LEU A 40 0.98 -1.63 -22.49
C LEU A 40 0.89 -2.53 -21.24
N ASP A 41 1.57 -3.68 -21.20
CA ASP A 41 1.59 -4.56 -20.02
C ASP A 41 2.97 -4.44 -19.32
N PRO A 42 3.05 -3.99 -18.05
CA PRO A 42 1.99 -3.81 -17.04
C PRO A 42 1.50 -2.36 -16.86
N TRP A 43 1.60 -1.51 -17.89
CA TRP A 43 1.45 -0.06 -17.78
C TRP A 43 0.08 0.50 -18.17
N LEU A 44 -0.86 -0.33 -18.61
CA LEU A 44 -2.15 0.08 -19.15
C LEU A 44 -2.95 0.88 -18.13
N ASP A 45 -2.94 0.46 -16.87
CA ASP A 45 -3.60 1.14 -15.76
C ASP A 45 -3.01 2.53 -15.52
N GLN A 46 -1.69 2.69 -15.63
CA GLN A 46 -1.01 3.97 -15.48
C GLN A 46 -1.35 4.96 -16.61
N ILE A 47 -1.70 4.45 -17.80
CA ILE A 47 -2.16 5.27 -18.93
C ILE A 47 -3.65 5.61 -18.75
N ALA A 48 -4.47 4.63 -18.40
CA ALA A 48 -5.93 4.79 -18.31
C ALA A 48 -6.36 5.63 -17.08
N LEU A 49 -5.68 5.49 -15.94
CA LEU A 49 -6.09 6.12 -14.68
C LEU A 49 -6.13 7.65 -14.76
N PRO A 50 -5.10 8.37 -15.25
CA PRO A 50 -5.16 9.82 -15.41
C PRO A 50 -6.30 10.27 -16.35
N LEU A 51 -6.57 9.51 -17.41
CA LEU A 51 -7.63 9.82 -18.37
C LEU A 51 -9.02 9.65 -17.74
N ALA A 52 -9.21 8.60 -16.93
CA ALA A 52 -10.45 8.36 -16.20
C ALA A 52 -10.70 9.46 -15.17
N ILE A 53 -9.69 9.81 -14.35
CA ILE A 53 -9.78 10.89 -13.36
C ILE A 53 -10.12 12.21 -14.05
N HIS A 54 -9.39 12.57 -15.12
CA HIS A 54 -9.63 13.82 -15.82
C HIS A 54 -11.01 13.86 -16.49
N GLY A 55 -11.43 12.75 -17.11
CA GLY A 55 -12.76 12.63 -17.73
C GLY A 55 -13.92 12.74 -16.75
N LEU A 56 -13.67 12.59 -15.44
CA LEU A 56 -14.63 12.82 -14.36
C LEU A 56 -14.48 14.21 -13.71
N GLY A 57 -13.65 15.10 -14.28
CA GLY A 57 -13.38 16.43 -13.74
C GLY A 57 -12.37 16.44 -12.59
N GLY A 58 -11.68 15.33 -12.34
CA GLY A 58 -10.65 15.21 -11.32
C GLY A 58 -9.32 15.85 -11.72
N GLY A 59 -8.50 16.14 -10.71
CA GLY A 59 -7.19 16.77 -10.86
C GLY A 59 -6.23 16.34 -9.77
N ARG A 60 -5.13 17.08 -9.59
CA ARG A 60 -4.23 16.85 -8.45
C ARG A 60 -4.94 17.25 -7.16
N PRO A 61 -4.71 16.50 -6.07
CA PRO A 61 -5.25 16.88 -4.76
C PRO A 61 -4.68 18.22 -4.29
N GLY A 62 -5.48 18.96 -3.53
CA GLY A 62 -5.04 20.19 -2.89
C GLY A 62 -4.23 19.92 -1.60
N PRO A 63 -3.68 20.99 -0.98
CA PRO A 63 -2.86 20.89 0.23
C PRO A 63 -3.59 20.24 1.42
N GLU A 64 -4.92 20.28 1.45
CA GLU A 64 -5.75 19.64 2.46
C GLU A 64 -5.60 18.11 2.51
N LEU A 65 -5.13 17.51 1.42
CA LEU A 65 -4.87 16.06 1.32
C LEU A 65 -3.38 15.71 1.34
N ALA A 66 -2.48 16.68 1.49
CA ALA A 66 -1.03 16.43 1.49
C ALA A 66 -0.58 15.43 2.57
N GLY A 67 -1.35 15.33 3.66
CA GLY A 67 -1.09 14.36 4.73
C GLY A 67 -1.22 12.89 4.30
N LEU A 68 -1.95 12.59 3.22
CA LEU A 68 -2.12 11.21 2.73
C LEU A 68 -0.84 10.61 2.17
N ASP A 69 0.01 11.44 1.57
CA ASP A 69 1.37 11.05 1.15
C ASP A 69 2.40 11.20 2.29
N GLY A 70 1.97 11.70 3.45
CA GLY A 70 2.78 11.92 4.65
C GLY A 70 2.25 11.11 5.84
N ASP A 71 2.03 11.79 6.97
CA ASP A 71 1.85 11.15 8.27
C ASP A 71 0.47 10.48 8.48
N VAL A 72 -0.48 10.63 7.55
CA VAL A 72 -1.83 10.07 7.69
C VAL A 72 -1.87 8.60 7.27
N THR A 73 -1.08 8.21 6.27
CA THR A 73 -1.04 6.82 5.78
C THR A 73 0.33 6.18 6.05
N CYS A 74 0.36 4.86 6.10
CA CYS A 74 1.59 4.10 6.24
C CYS A 74 1.57 2.94 5.24
N HIS A 75 2.39 3.04 4.21
CA HIS A 75 2.58 1.97 3.23
C HIS A 75 3.65 1.00 3.71
N TRP A 76 3.29 -0.28 3.87
CA TRP A 76 4.22 -1.32 4.29
C TRP A 76 4.01 -2.58 3.45
N ARG A 77 5.10 -3.34 3.23
CA ARG A 77 5.10 -4.52 2.34
C ARG A 77 5.23 -5.87 3.05
N VAL A 78 5.89 -5.87 4.20
CA VAL A 78 6.23 -7.09 4.97
C VAL A 78 6.03 -6.75 6.43
N LEU A 79 5.13 -7.48 7.10
CA LEU A 79 4.68 -7.15 8.45
C LEU A 79 5.82 -7.11 9.49
N PRO A 80 6.80 -8.03 9.50
CA PRO A 80 7.99 -7.88 10.35
C PRO A 80 8.78 -6.57 10.13
N LEU A 81 8.89 -6.09 8.88
CA LEU A 81 9.54 -4.80 8.63
C LEU A 81 8.70 -3.66 9.19
N ALA A 82 7.37 -3.74 9.07
CA ALA A 82 6.46 -2.74 9.62
C ALA A 82 6.72 -2.58 11.13
N TYR A 83 6.66 -3.68 11.89
CA TYR A 83 6.94 -3.69 13.34
C TYR A 83 8.32 -3.15 13.71
N ALA A 84 9.33 -3.36 12.86
CA ALA A 84 10.68 -2.92 13.12
C ALA A 84 10.90 -1.42 12.90
N ARG A 85 10.28 -0.82 11.87
CA ARG A 85 10.63 0.55 11.42
C ARG A 85 9.51 1.59 11.55
N GLU A 86 8.24 1.19 11.50
CA GLU A 86 7.13 2.15 11.45
C GLU A 86 6.81 2.72 12.83
N SER A 87 6.19 3.91 12.84
CA SER A 87 5.85 4.67 14.06
C SER A 87 4.98 3.87 15.02
N ASP A 88 4.99 4.24 16.32
CA ASP A 88 4.12 3.57 17.31
C ASP A 88 2.65 3.66 16.90
N ARG A 89 2.22 4.84 16.46
CA ARG A 89 0.87 5.08 15.93
C ARG A 89 0.49 4.14 14.78
N ALA A 90 1.41 3.84 13.86
CA ALA A 90 1.13 2.93 12.76
C ALA A 90 0.93 1.48 13.26
N ILE A 91 1.74 1.04 14.23
CA ILE A 91 1.60 -0.29 14.83
C ILE A 91 0.33 -0.39 15.67
N GLU A 92 0.01 0.64 16.44
CA GLU A 92 -1.25 0.74 17.18
C GLU A 92 -2.46 0.65 16.24
N ALA A 93 -2.41 1.34 15.10
CA ALA A 93 -3.46 1.27 14.09
C ALA A 93 -3.61 -0.14 13.49
N ILE A 94 -2.50 -0.83 13.19
CA ILE A 94 -2.51 -2.22 12.71
C ILE A 94 -3.15 -3.15 13.75
N GLU A 95 -2.73 -3.06 15.01
CA GLU A 95 -3.21 -3.93 16.08
C GLU A 95 -4.68 -3.64 16.43
N ALA A 96 -5.07 -2.36 16.49
CA ALA A 96 -6.45 -1.95 16.73
C ALA A 96 -7.40 -2.39 15.59
N ALA A 97 -6.98 -2.25 14.33
CA ALA A 97 -7.76 -2.72 13.19
C ALA A 97 -7.92 -4.25 13.17
N ALA A 98 -6.91 -4.98 13.66
CA ALA A 98 -6.91 -6.44 13.77
C ALA A 98 -7.65 -6.98 15.00
N ALA A 99 -7.90 -6.15 16.01
CA ALA A 99 -8.49 -6.56 17.28
C ALA A 99 -9.91 -7.16 17.20
N PRO A 100 -10.86 -6.64 16.37
CA PRO A 100 -12.22 -7.16 16.31
C PRO A 100 -12.27 -8.65 15.94
N ASN A 101 -13.07 -9.45 16.66
CA ASN A 101 -13.14 -10.90 16.47
C ASN A 101 -13.47 -11.32 15.02
N ARG A 102 -14.31 -10.55 14.31
CA ARG A 102 -14.63 -10.80 12.89
C ARG A 102 -13.39 -10.70 12.00
N VAL A 103 -12.51 -9.73 12.27
CA VAL A 103 -11.25 -9.51 11.53
C VAL A 103 -10.25 -10.59 11.93
N LYS A 104 -10.14 -10.89 13.23
CA LYS A 104 -9.27 -11.95 13.74
C LYS A 104 -9.53 -13.31 13.12
N LYS A 105 -10.80 -13.67 12.90
CA LYS A 105 -11.19 -14.92 12.24
C LYS A 105 -10.56 -15.06 10.86
N VAL A 106 -10.47 -13.97 10.10
CA VAL A 106 -9.88 -13.94 8.75
C VAL A 106 -8.35 -13.87 8.82
N LEU A 107 -7.81 -12.91 9.59
CA LEU A 107 -6.36 -12.64 9.60
C LEU A 107 -5.54 -13.78 10.22
N ARG A 108 -6.11 -14.58 11.12
CA ARG A 108 -5.37 -15.66 11.78
C ARG A 108 -4.98 -16.80 10.82
N ASP A 109 -5.66 -16.92 9.68
CA ASP A 109 -5.38 -18.00 8.74
C ASP A 109 -4.09 -17.73 7.93
N TYR A 110 -3.68 -16.46 7.84
CA TYR A 110 -2.38 -16.09 7.28
C TYR A 110 -1.30 -16.06 8.39
N GLU A 111 -0.27 -16.90 8.22
CA GLU A 111 0.71 -17.14 9.29
C GLU A 111 1.43 -15.88 9.79
N PRO A 112 1.95 -14.97 8.93
CA PRO A 112 2.61 -13.76 9.38
C PRO A 112 1.72 -12.89 10.27
N MET A 113 0.45 -12.70 9.90
CA MET A 113 -0.52 -11.95 10.72
C MET A 113 -0.78 -12.64 12.05
N ARG A 114 -1.01 -13.96 12.03
CA ARG A 114 -1.21 -14.75 13.25
C ARG A 114 -0.05 -14.61 14.23
N ARG A 115 1.16 -14.77 13.73
CA ARG A 115 2.39 -14.80 14.53
C ARG A 115 2.75 -13.42 15.03
N MET A 116 2.70 -12.40 14.17
CA MET A 116 3.11 -11.05 14.51
C MET A 116 2.11 -10.36 15.43
N ILE A 117 0.82 -10.39 15.08
CA ILE A 117 -0.23 -9.64 15.79
C ILE A 117 -0.72 -10.46 16.99
N TYR A 118 -1.27 -11.66 16.78
CA TYR A 118 -1.99 -12.37 17.84
C TYR A 118 -1.11 -13.17 18.80
N GLN A 119 0.12 -13.51 18.39
CA GLN A 119 1.08 -14.24 19.24
C GLN A 119 2.23 -13.35 19.74
N GLY A 120 2.13 -12.03 19.53
CA GLY A 120 3.06 -11.04 20.06
C GLY A 120 4.47 -11.07 19.47
N ARG A 121 4.74 -11.81 18.39
CA ARG A 121 6.07 -11.78 17.76
C ARG A 121 6.39 -10.42 17.13
N GLY A 122 5.38 -9.65 16.73
CA GLY A 122 5.56 -8.30 16.19
C GLY A 122 6.18 -7.37 17.23
N GLN A 123 5.66 -7.37 18.45
CA GLN A 123 6.21 -6.59 19.55
C GLN A 123 7.62 -7.07 19.95
N LYS A 124 7.89 -8.38 19.87
CA LYS A 124 9.26 -8.90 20.04
C LYS A 124 10.21 -8.40 18.96
N VAL A 125 9.77 -8.30 17.70
CA VAL A 125 10.55 -7.68 16.62
C VAL A 125 10.79 -6.21 16.92
N ARG A 126 9.75 -5.47 17.32
CA ARG A 126 9.85 -4.05 17.66
C ARG A 126 10.90 -3.79 18.76
N ALA A 127 10.92 -4.63 19.79
CA ALA A 127 11.89 -4.58 20.88
C ALA A 127 13.34 -4.89 20.48
N LEU A 128 13.60 -5.43 19.28
CA LEU A 128 14.96 -5.62 18.78
C LEU A 128 15.61 -4.30 18.35
N PHE A 129 14.86 -3.21 18.20
CA PHE A 129 15.36 -1.98 17.60
C PHE A 129 15.18 -0.80 18.56
N ASP A 130 16.24 0.01 18.67
CA ASP A 130 16.10 1.36 19.22
C ASP A 130 15.32 2.21 18.21
N ARG A 131 14.22 2.78 18.66
CA ARG A 131 13.32 3.60 17.84
C ARG A 131 13.94 4.95 17.48
N ALA A 132 14.82 5.46 18.33
CA ALA A 132 15.54 6.72 18.10
C ALA A 132 16.80 6.52 17.24
N ASP A 133 17.31 5.29 17.13
CA ASP A 133 18.51 4.94 16.37
C ASP A 133 18.30 3.69 15.49
N LEU A 134 17.38 3.80 14.53
CA LEU A 134 17.14 2.73 13.57
C LEU A 134 18.31 2.58 12.59
N PRO A 135 18.65 1.34 12.19
CA PRO A 135 19.64 1.14 11.13
C PRO A 135 19.25 1.88 9.84
N ARG A 136 20.23 2.58 9.24
CA ARG A 136 20.01 3.42 8.05
C ARG A 136 19.51 2.68 6.81
N THR A 137 19.74 1.36 6.72
CA THR A 137 19.37 0.56 5.55
C THR A 137 18.35 -0.53 5.91
N GLU A 138 17.35 -0.71 5.04
CA GLU A 138 16.37 -1.81 5.21
C GLU A 138 17.05 -3.18 5.27
N GLN A 139 18.15 -3.37 4.52
CA GLN A 139 18.91 -4.62 4.53
C GLN A 139 19.44 -4.96 5.93
N ALA A 140 19.94 -3.98 6.68
CA ALA A 140 20.42 -4.19 8.05
C ALA A 140 19.27 -4.60 8.99
N ILE A 141 18.12 -3.91 8.90
CA ILE A 141 16.90 -4.24 9.64
C ILE A 141 16.47 -5.68 9.32
N ARG A 142 16.32 -6.01 8.04
CA ARG A 142 15.93 -7.33 7.56
C ARG A 142 16.87 -8.43 8.06
N ASN A 143 18.17 -8.20 7.99
CA ASN A 143 19.17 -9.19 8.41
C ASN A 143 19.11 -9.44 9.92
N ARG A 144 18.81 -8.41 10.73
CA ARG A 144 18.61 -8.56 12.18
C ARG A 144 17.35 -9.35 12.50
N ILE A 145 16.23 -9.06 11.83
CA ILE A 145 14.97 -9.80 11.97
C ILE A 145 15.15 -11.28 11.59
N LYS A 146 15.85 -11.56 10.47
CA LYS A 146 16.17 -12.92 10.01
C LYS A 146 17.00 -13.68 11.03
N ARG A 147 18.07 -13.05 11.56
CA ARG A 147 18.92 -13.65 12.62
C ARG A 147 18.14 -13.97 13.90
N ALA A 148 17.14 -13.16 14.23
CA ALA A 148 16.26 -13.41 15.38
C ALA A 148 15.13 -14.42 15.10
N GLY A 149 15.04 -15.00 13.90
CA GLY A 149 14.05 -16.01 13.55
C GLY A 149 12.62 -15.47 13.36
N TYR A 150 12.44 -14.16 13.19
CA TYR A 150 11.13 -13.51 13.06
C TYR A 150 10.76 -13.12 11.64
N TRP A 151 11.60 -13.43 10.65
CA TRP A 151 11.33 -13.08 9.26
C TRP A 151 10.25 -13.99 8.67
N MET A 152 9.17 -13.39 8.16
CA MET A 152 8.04 -14.09 7.54
C MET A 152 7.52 -13.27 6.35
N ARG A 153 7.10 -13.96 5.29
CA ARG A 153 6.51 -13.39 4.07
C ARG A 153 5.26 -14.17 3.72
#